data_AF-A0A654DY15-F1
#
_entry.id   AF-A0A654DY15-F1
#
_cell.length_a   1.000
_cell.length_b   1.000
_cell.length_c   1.000
_cell.angle_alpha   90.00
_cell.angle_beta   90.00
_cell.angle_gamma   90.00
#
_symmetry.space_group_name_H-M   'P 1'
#
loop_
_entity.id
_entity.type
_entity.pdbx_description
1 polymer ?
#
loop_
_entity_poly.entity_id
_entity_poly.type
_entity_poly.pdbx_seq_one_letter_code
_entity_poly.pdbx_strand_id
1 'polypeptide(L)'
;MKWKNILNKQQSAGLAMVSVFIMVLVISIMNKRHVLDLEYSLTTIYDDRLMAENHIFNLSKKIYQKKILLNVDEDRLMMSRIHINDSINLLIADYEETKLTMDEAFQLKKLKSSLGKAELFENQFVYSSSAEHRNLLNPELRAQYEIILADLEGLAMLQLHEGQKLIDQSHRIAASSNVTTRLEVGLLIILGLMTHIIFAARPPAPKYSYFDNLN
;
A
#
# COMPACT_ATOMS: atom_id res chain seq x y z
N MET A 1 26.88 10.31 59.77
CA MET A 1 26.80 9.64 58.45
C MET A 1 25.55 10.05 57.65
N LYS A 2 25.29 11.36 57.42
CA LYS A 2 24.13 11.82 56.62
C LYS A 2 24.44 11.97 55.11
N TRP A 3 25.70 12.16 54.76
CA TRP A 3 26.18 12.36 53.38
C TRP A 3 26.09 11.11 52.49
N LYS A 4 26.31 9.91 53.05
CA LYS A 4 26.26 8.64 52.31
C LYS A 4 24.84 8.32 51.80
N ASN A 5 23.82 8.69 52.56
CA ASN A 5 22.41 8.48 52.19
C ASN A 5 21.95 9.45 51.09
N ILE A 6 22.51 10.67 51.05
CA ILE A 6 22.24 11.65 49.99
C ILE A 6 22.87 11.22 48.67
N LEU A 7 24.11 10.70 48.72
CA LEU A 7 24.81 10.16 47.55
C LEU A 7 24.08 8.95 46.94
N ASN A 8 23.60 8.01 47.76
CA ASN A 8 22.81 6.87 47.29
C ASN A 8 21.48 7.30 46.65
N LYS A 9 20.82 8.35 47.18
CA LYS A 9 19.56 8.88 46.63
C LYS A 9 19.78 9.56 45.27
N GLN A 10 20.91 10.25 45.09
CA GLN A 10 21.29 10.87 43.81
C GLN A 10 21.62 9.85 42.72
N GLN A 11 22.31 8.75 43.06
CA GLN A 11 22.59 7.66 42.10
C GLN A 11 21.32 6.93 41.65
N SER A 12 20.38 6.70 42.57
CA SER A 12 19.07 6.11 42.25
C SER A 12 18.24 6.98 41.30
N ALA A 13 18.25 8.31 41.49
CA ALA A 13 17.55 9.25 40.60
C ALA A 13 18.17 9.31 39.19
N GLY A 14 19.50 9.26 39.08
CA GLY A 14 20.19 9.19 37.79
C GLY A 14 19.86 7.90 37.02
N LEU A 15 19.78 6.76 37.72
CA LEU A 15 19.39 5.49 37.10
C LEU A 15 17.97 5.53 36.53
N ALA A 16 17.03 6.15 37.26
CA ALA A 16 15.65 6.33 36.81
C ALA A 16 15.57 7.17 35.53
N MET A 17 16.34 8.26 35.43
CA MET A 17 16.40 9.08 34.21
C MET A 17 16.95 8.32 33.02
N VAL A 18 18.03 7.55 33.21
CA VAL A 18 18.61 6.73 32.14
C VAL A 18 17.59 5.72 31.63
N SER A 19 16.81 5.12 32.53
CA SER A 19 15.72 4.21 32.14
C SER A 19 14.66 4.91 31.27
N VAL A 20 14.17 6.09 31.70
CA VAL A 20 13.20 6.88 30.91
C VAL A 20 13.80 7.30 29.57
N PHE A 21 15.07 7.68 29.54
CA PHE A 21 15.78 8.04 28.31
C PHE A 21 15.85 6.85 27.33
N ILE A 22 16.22 5.66 27.81
CA ILE A 22 16.22 4.43 27.00
C ILE A 22 14.82 4.15 26.47
N MET A 23 13.77 4.34 27.28
CA MET A 23 12.39 4.15 26.85
C MET A 23 11.99 5.10 25.72
N VAL A 24 12.38 6.39 25.81
CA VAL A 24 12.19 7.37 24.73
C VAL A 24 12.93 6.94 23.46
N LEU A 25 14.17 6.45 23.57
CA LEU A 25 14.92 5.95 22.40
C LEU A 25 14.23 4.77 21.73
N VAL A 26 13.73 3.80 22.50
CA VAL A 26 12.98 2.65 21.96
C VAL A 26 11.72 3.13 21.24
N ILE A 27 10.97 4.04 21.84
CA ILE A 27 9.77 4.63 21.23
C ILE A 27 10.11 5.36 19.93
N SER A 28 11.18 6.17 19.92
CA SER A 28 11.64 6.89 18.73
C SER A 28 11.97 5.93 17.57
N ILE A 29 12.63 4.81 17.88
CA ILE A 29 12.91 3.76 16.89
C ILE A 29 11.62 3.12 16.37
N MET A 30 10.62 2.89 17.23
CA MET A 30 9.31 2.38 16.81
C MET A 30 8.56 3.37 15.90
N ASN A 31 8.56 4.66 16.23
CA ASN A 31 7.96 5.70 15.42
C ASN A 31 8.59 5.77 14.02
N LYS A 32 9.92 5.61 13.93
CA LYS A 32 10.61 5.51 12.63
C LYS A 32 10.12 4.32 11.79
N ARG A 33 9.86 3.17 12.42
CA ARG A 33 9.30 2.00 11.71
C ARG A 33 7.90 2.26 11.17
N HIS A 34 7.04 2.89 11.97
CA HIS A 34 5.69 3.26 11.52
C HIS A 34 5.71 4.17 10.28
N VAL A 35 6.65 5.12 10.18
CA VAL A 35 6.80 5.96 8.99
C VAL A 35 7.20 5.14 7.76
N LEU A 36 8.16 4.21 7.92
CA LEU A 36 8.58 3.34 6.81
C LEU A 36 7.46 2.41 6.34
N ASP A 37 6.65 1.88 7.26
CA ASP A 37 5.50 1.04 6.91
C ASP A 37 4.42 1.83 6.14
N LEU A 38 4.22 3.11 6.48
CA LEU A 38 3.34 4.01 5.73
C LEU A 38 3.87 4.29 4.33
N GLU A 39 5.15 4.61 4.19
CA GLU A 39 5.79 4.82 2.87
C GLU A 39 5.67 3.58 1.99
N TYR A 40 5.91 2.39 2.55
CA TYR A 40 5.75 1.12 1.84
C TYR A 40 4.30 0.90 1.37
N SER A 41 3.33 1.22 2.23
CA SER A 41 1.90 1.07 1.91
C SER A 41 1.49 2.00 0.76
N LEU A 42 1.92 3.27 0.80
CA LEU A 42 1.67 4.24 -0.27
C LEU A 42 2.34 3.83 -1.58
N THR A 43 3.59 3.37 -1.52
CA THR A 43 4.33 2.87 -2.68
C THR A 43 3.61 1.66 -3.29
N THR A 44 3.13 0.73 -2.47
CA THR A 44 2.37 -0.45 -2.94
C THR A 44 1.04 -0.07 -3.58
N ILE A 45 0.32 0.92 -3.01
CA ILE A 45 -0.92 1.42 -3.61
C ILE A 45 -0.66 2.01 -5.00
N TYR A 46 0.42 2.77 -5.16
CA TYR A 46 0.72 3.43 -6.43
C TYR A 46 1.37 2.51 -7.46
N ASP A 47 2.49 1.87 -7.11
CA ASP A 47 3.30 1.09 -8.06
C ASP A 47 2.65 -0.23 -8.47
N ASP A 48 1.79 -0.80 -7.62
CA ASP A 48 1.22 -2.13 -7.83
C ASP A 48 -0.30 -2.04 -8.08
N ARG A 49 -1.09 -1.56 -7.11
CA ARG A 49 -2.57 -1.55 -7.24
C ARG A 49 -3.07 -0.64 -8.36
N LEU A 50 -2.55 0.59 -8.48
CA LEU A 50 -2.99 1.53 -9.51
C LEU A 50 -2.53 1.12 -10.92
N MET A 51 -1.33 0.53 -11.04
CA MET A 51 -0.84 0.00 -12.31
C MET A 51 -1.68 -1.20 -12.77
N ALA A 52 -1.98 -2.14 -11.86
CA ALA A 52 -2.88 -3.26 -12.11
C ALA A 52 -4.26 -2.80 -12.61
N GLU A 53 -4.86 -1.79 -11.95
CA GLU A 53 -6.14 -1.21 -12.37
C GLU A 53 -6.06 -0.55 -13.76
N ASN A 54 -4.96 0.13 -14.07
CA ASN A 54 -4.75 0.70 -15.40
C ASN A 54 -4.69 -0.39 -16.50
N HIS A 55 -4.09 -1.55 -16.23
CA HIS A 55 -4.10 -2.69 -17.16
C HIS A 55 -5.52 -3.23 -17.36
N ILE A 56 -6.30 -3.43 -16.29
CA ILE A 56 -7.71 -3.87 -16.36
C ILE A 56 -8.56 -2.88 -17.16
N PHE A 57 -8.38 -1.58 -16.93
CA PHE A 57 -9.09 -0.54 -17.67
C PHE A 57 -8.75 -0.55 -19.17
N ASN A 58 -7.47 -0.68 -19.51
CA ASN A 58 -7.02 -0.75 -20.89
C ASN A 58 -7.50 -2.04 -21.59
N LEU A 59 -7.52 -3.18 -20.88
CA LEU A 59 -8.13 -4.42 -21.37
C LEU A 59 -9.61 -4.21 -21.68
N SER A 60 -10.36 -3.60 -20.75
CA SER A 60 -11.78 -3.31 -20.92
C SER A 60 -12.04 -2.47 -22.17
N LYS A 61 -11.23 -1.42 -22.41
CA LYS A 61 -11.27 -0.61 -23.64
C LYS A 61 -11.06 -1.44 -24.91
N LYS A 62 -10.09 -2.36 -24.92
CA LYS A 62 -9.83 -3.24 -26.07
C LYS A 62 -11.00 -4.17 -26.35
N ILE A 63 -11.65 -4.71 -25.32
CA ILE A 63 -12.83 -5.56 -25.46
C ILE A 63 -14.04 -4.76 -25.96
N TYR A 64 -14.28 -3.56 -25.45
CA TYR A 64 -15.30 -2.66 -26.00
C TYR A 64 -15.04 -2.31 -27.47
N GLN A 65 -13.78 -2.06 -27.85
CA GLN A 65 -13.41 -1.80 -29.23
C GLN A 65 -13.77 -2.99 -30.13
N LYS A 66 -13.45 -4.23 -29.73
CA LYS A 66 -13.86 -5.43 -30.46
C LYS A 66 -15.38 -5.53 -30.61
N LYS A 67 -16.12 -5.27 -29.54
CA LYS A 67 -17.59 -5.31 -29.52
C LYS A 67 -18.22 -4.28 -30.47
N ILE A 68 -17.63 -3.09 -30.61
CA ILE A 68 -18.08 -2.08 -31.58
C ILE A 68 -17.79 -2.53 -33.01
N LEU A 69 -16.58 -3.06 -33.25
CA LEU A 69 -16.16 -3.51 -34.59
C LEU A 69 -17.06 -4.61 -35.16
N LEU A 70 -17.70 -5.43 -34.32
CA LEU A 70 -18.74 -6.40 -34.73
C LEU A 70 -19.91 -5.81 -35.54
N ASN A 71 -20.15 -4.50 -35.46
CA ASN A 71 -21.30 -3.86 -36.11
C ASN A 71 -20.94 -2.98 -37.31
N VAL A 72 -19.65 -2.77 -37.62
CA VAL A 72 -19.23 -1.67 -38.52
C VAL A 72 -18.71 -2.15 -39.88
N ASP A 73 -17.79 -3.12 -39.94
CA ASP A 73 -17.19 -3.53 -41.23
C ASP A 73 -16.37 -4.83 -41.09
N GLU A 74 -16.65 -5.84 -41.92
CA GLU A 74 -16.03 -7.18 -41.85
C GLU A 74 -14.51 -7.15 -42.16
N ASP A 75 -14.09 -6.36 -43.14
CA ASP A 75 -12.68 -6.27 -43.55
C ASP A 75 -11.84 -5.51 -42.51
N ARG A 76 -12.42 -4.50 -41.85
CA ARG A 76 -11.74 -3.73 -40.78
C ARG A 76 -11.65 -4.54 -39.50
N LEU A 77 -12.62 -5.42 -39.24
CA LEU A 77 -12.58 -6.42 -38.16
C LEU A 77 -11.36 -7.32 -38.29
N MET A 78 -11.09 -7.82 -39.50
CA MET A 78 -10.00 -8.76 -39.77
C MET A 78 -8.61 -8.16 -39.53
N MET A 79 -8.35 -6.95 -40.05
CA MET A 79 -7.07 -6.24 -39.85
C MET A 79 -6.89 -5.74 -38.42
N SER A 80 -7.97 -5.28 -37.77
CA SER A 80 -7.91 -4.78 -36.40
C SER A 80 -7.71 -5.91 -35.37
N ARG A 81 -7.98 -7.17 -35.73
CA ARG A 81 -7.96 -8.30 -34.80
C ARG A 81 -6.56 -8.65 -34.31
N ILE A 82 -5.58 -8.71 -35.23
CA ILE A 82 -4.19 -9.07 -34.90
C ILE A 82 -3.63 -8.05 -33.91
N HIS A 83 -3.72 -6.76 -34.23
CA HIS A 83 -3.20 -5.70 -33.38
C HIS A 83 -3.91 -5.61 -32.02
N ILE A 84 -5.23 -5.82 -31.96
CA ILE A 84 -5.95 -5.80 -30.68
C ILE A 84 -5.61 -7.04 -29.84
N ASN A 85 -5.50 -8.23 -30.43
CA ASN A 85 -5.17 -9.46 -29.72
C ASN A 85 -3.76 -9.40 -29.13
N ASP A 86 -2.79 -8.92 -29.90
CA ASP A 86 -1.42 -8.72 -29.41
C ASP A 86 -1.41 -7.72 -28.25
N SER A 87 -2.16 -6.61 -28.37
CA SER A 87 -2.30 -5.63 -27.28
C SER A 87 -2.91 -6.25 -26.03
N ILE A 88 -3.93 -7.11 -26.17
CA ILE A 88 -4.57 -7.80 -25.04
C ILE A 88 -3.59 -8.75 -24.36
N ASN A 89 -2.83 -9.53 -25.13
CA ASN A 89 -1.85 -10.46 -24.60
C ASN A 89 -0.73 -9.75 -23.83
N LEU A 90 -0.24 -8.62 -24.35
CA LEU A 90 0.73 -7.77 -23.65
C LEU A 90 0.16 -7.23 -22.33
N LEU A 91 -1.06 -6.66 -22.36
CA LEU A 91 -1.70 -6.16 -21.15
C LEU A 91 -1.94 -7.24 -20.09
N ILE A 92 -2.20 -8.48 -20.51
CA ILE A 92 -2.33 -9.62 -19.58
C ILE A 92 -0.97 -9.98 -18.99
N ALA A 93 0.09 -10.02 -19.81
CA ALA A 93 1.44 -10.30 -19.33
C ALA A 93 1.90 -9.24 -18.32
N ASP A 94 1.69 -7.96 -18.63
CA ASP A 94 2.01 -6.86 -17.71
C ASP A 94 1.20 -6.98 -16.40
N TYR A 95 -0.07 -7.37 -16.49
CA TYR A 95 -0.91 -7.61 -15.30
C TYR A 95 -0.40 -8.81 -14.46
N GLU A 96 0.12 -9.86 -15.10
CA GLU A 96 0.70 -11.03 -14.43
C GLU A 96 2.02 -10.72 -13.70
N GLU A 97 2.71 -9.65 -14.07
CA GLU A 97 3.91 -9.17 -13.36
C GLU A 97 3.58 -8.41 -12.07
N THR A 98 2.33 -7.98 -11.89
CA THR A 98 1.86 -7.36 -10.65
C THR A 98 1.69 -8.39 -9.53
N LYS A 99 1.60 -7.94 -8.29
CA LYS A 99 1.45 -8.83 -7.14
C LYS A 99 0.03 -9.37 -7.02
N LEU A 100 -0.28 -10.44 -7.74
CA LEU A 100 -1.61 -11.05 -7.66
C LEU A 100 -1.89 -11.69 -6.30
N THR A 101 -3.08 -11.44 -5.75
CA THR A 101 -3.65 -12.25 -4.68
C THR A 101 -4.14 -13.61 -5.22
N MET A 102 -4.45 -14.54 -4.32
CA MET A 102 -5.01 -15.85 -4.72
C MET A 102 -6.34 -15.70 -5.47
N ASP A 103 -7.20 -14.79 -5.03
CA ASP A 103 -8.50 -14.54 -5.65
C ASP A 103 -8.34 -13.89 -7.02
N GLU A 104 -7.41 -12.94 -7.16
CA GLU A 104 -7.08 -12.31 -8.44
C GLU A 104 -6.49 -13.32 -9.43
N ALA A 105 -5.58 -14.19 -8.99
CA ALA A 105 -5.02 -15.23 -9.84
C ALA A 105 -6.10 -16.22 -10.33
N PHE A 106 -7.06 -16.56 -9.47
CA PHE A 106 -8.20 -17.40 -9.85
C PHE A 106 -9.09 -16.70 -10.89
N GLN A 107 -9.44 -15.44 -10.65
CA GLN A 107 -10.28 -14.65 -11.54
C GLN A 107 -9.57 -14.37 -12.88
N LEU A 108 -8.26 -14.13 -12.87
CA LEU A 108 -7.45 -13.96 -14.08
C LEU A 108 -7.41 -15.25 -14.92
N LYS A 109 -7.33 -16.42 -14.28
CA LYS A 109 -7.42 -17.70 -14.99
C LYS A 109 -8.77 -17.86 -15.69
N LYS A 110 -9.86 -17.41 -15.04
CA LYS A 110 -11.20 -17.40 -15.64
C LYS A 110 -11.24 -16.45 -16.85
N LEU A 111 -10.72 -15.23 -16.70
CA LEU A 111 -10.61 -14.25 -17.78
C LEU A 111 -9.85 -14.82 -18.99
N LYS A 112 -8.69 -15.46 -18.79
CA LYS A 112 -7.90 -16.08 -19.87
C LYS A 112 -8.67 -17.19 -20.59
N SER A 113 -9.45 -17.99 -19.85
CA SER A 113 -10.34 -18.99 -20.45
C SER A 113 -11.44 -18.35 -21.31
N SER A 114 -12.06 -17.27 -20.80
CA SER A 114 -13.07 -16.49 -21.53
C SER A 114 -12.50 -15.84 -22.80
N LEU A 115 -11.26 -15.34 -22.75
CA LEU A 115 -10.55 -14.78 -23.90
C LEU A 115 -10.22 -15.85 -24.95
N GLY A 116 -9.74 -17.03 -24.54
CA GLY A 116 -9.48 -18.14 -25.47
C GLY A 116 -10.75 -18.59 -26.19
N LYS A 117 -11.89 -18.64 -25.49
CA LYS A 117 -13.20 -18.92 -26.13
C LYS A 117 -13.60 -17.84 -27.14
N ALA A 118 -13.42 -16.57 -26.80
CA ALA A 118 -13.68 -15.47 -27.73
C ALA A 118 -12.78 -15.59 -28.97
N GLU A 119 -11.51 -15.93 -28.81
CA GLU A 119 -10.58 -16.11 -29.93
C GLU A 119 -11.03 -17.24 -30.87
N LEU A 120 -11.54 -18.35 -30.33
CA LEU A 120 -12.12 -19.44 -31.13
C LEU A 120 -13.34 -18.98 -31.93
N PHE A 121 -14.27 -18.26 -31.30
CA PHE A 121 -15.45 -17.70 -31.99
C PHE A 121 -15.05 -16.66 -33.04
N GLU A 122 -14.08 -15.80 -32.75
CA GLU A 122 -13.55 -14.84 -33.71
C GLU A 122 -12.92 -15.54 -34.93
N ASN A 123 -12.17 -16.62 -34.72
CA ASN A 123 -11.62 -17.41 -35.82
C ASN A 123 -12.74 -18.01 -36.68
N GLN A 124 -13.77 -18.61 -36.06
CA GLN A 124 -14.92 -19.15 -36.80
C GLN A 124 -15.68 -18.07 -37.58
N PHE A 125 -15.85 -16.89 -36.98
CA PHE A 125 -16.51 -15.76 -37.61
C PHE A 125 -15.75 -15.27 -38.86
N VAL A 126 -14.42 -15.16 -38.77
CA VAL A 126 -13.56 -14.68 -39.87
C VAL A 126 -13.43 -15.71 -41.00
N TYR A 127 -13.25 -17.00 -40.68
CA TYR A 127 -13.09 -18.05 -41.69
C TYR A 127 -14.42 -18.55 -42.26
N SER A 128 -15.57 -18.09 -41.74
CA SER A 128 -16.88 -18.43 -42.28
C SER A 128 -17.09 -17.80 -43.67
N SER A 129 -17.31 -18.64 -44.67
CA SER A 129 -17.56 -18.21 -46.05
C SER A 129 -18.99 -17.70 -46.30
N SER A 130 -19.93 -17.91 -45.37
CA SER A 130 -21.33 -17.49 -45.54
C SER A 130 -21.75 -16.43 -44.52
N ALA A 131 -22.40 -15.37 -45.02
CA ALA A 131 -22.93 -14.28 -44.21
C ALA A 131 -24.02 -14.76 -43.23
N GLU A 132 -24.77 -15.80 -43.60
CA GLU A 132 -25.80 -16.40 -42.75
C GLU A 132 -25.19 -17.04 -41.49
N HIS A 133 -24.07 -17.75 -41.63
CA HIS A 133 -23.38 -18.36 -40.49
C HIS A 133 -22.72 -17.30 -39.59
N ARG A 134 -22.23 -16.19 -40.17
CA ARG A 134 -21.72 -15.03 -39.40
C ARG A 134 -22.83 -14.36 -38.58
N ASN A 135 -24.02 -14.21 -39.15
CA ASN A 135 -25.18 -13.66 -38.42
C ASN A 135 -25.63 -14.54 -37.24
N LEU A 136 -25.44 -15.87 -37.33
CA LEU A 136 -25.71 -16.79 -36.22
C LEU A 136 -24.64 -16.73 -35.12
N LEU A 137 -23.36 -16.53 -35.48
CA LEU A 137 -22.23 -16.43 -34.55
C LEU A 137 -22.12 -15.07 -33.83
N ASN A 138 -22.62 -13.99 -34.44
CA ASN A 138 -22.49 -12.64 -33.89
C ASN A 138 -23.08 -12.49 -32.45
N PRO A 139 -24.31 -12.99 -32.15
CA PRO A 139 -24.86 -12.95 -30.80
C PRO A 139 -24.02 -13.73 -29.77
N GLU A 140 -23.46 -14.88 -30.17
CA GLU A 140 -22.63 -15.72 -29.29
C GLU A 140 -21.30 -15.04 -28.97
N LEU A 141 -20.64 -14.47 -29.98
CA LEU A 141 -19.40 -13.72 -29.81
C LEU A 141 -19.62 -12.45 -28.97
N ARG A 142 -20.74 -11.75 -29.18
CA ARG A 142 -21.12 -10.59 -28.37
C ARG A 142 -21.36 -10.98 -26.92
N ALA A 143 -22.09 -12.07 -26.66
CA ALA A 143 -22.30 -12.59 -25.30
C ALA A 143 -20.97 -12.97 -24.64
N GLN A 144 -20.04 -13.54 -25.41
CA GLN A 144 -18.70 -13.87 -24.91
C GLN A 144 -17.90 -12.61 -24.51
N TYR A 145 -18.01 -11.50 -25.25
CA TYR A 145 -17.41 -10.23 -24.83
C TYR A 145 -18.05 -9.66 -23.55
N GLU A 146 -19.36 -9.82 -23.32
CA GLU A 146 -19.97 -9.43 -22.05
C GLU A 146 -19.41 -10.25 -20.87
N ILE A 147 -19.20 -11.56 -21.07
CA ILE A 147 -18.59 -12.42 -20.06
C ILE A 147 -17.17 -11.94 -19.72
N ILE A 148 -16.37 -11.58 -20.73
CA ILE A 148 -15.03 -11.05 -20.53
C ILE A 148 -15.07 -9.72 -19.76
N LEU A 149 -15.99 -8.82 -20.10
CA LEU A 149 -16.16 -7.55 -19.39
C LEU A 149 -16.57 -7.76 -17.92
N ALA A 150 -17.46 -8.72 -17.65
CA ALA A 150 -17.82 -9.09 -16.29
C ALA A 150 -16.63 -9.73 -15.53
N ASP A 151 -15.79 -10.51 -16.21
CA ASP A 151 -14.59 -11.08 -15.61
C ASP A 151 -13.58 -9.98 -15.22
N LEU A 152 -13.41 -8.95 -16.07
CA LEU A 152 -12.58 -7.77 -15.82
C LEU A 152 -13.15 -6.89 -14.69
N GLU A 153 -14.46 -6.69 -14.66
CA GLU A 153 -15.15 -5.99 -13.56
C GLU A 153 -14.90 -6.71 -12.22
N GLY A 154 -14.96 -8.05 -12.22
CA GLY A 154 -14.60 -8.85 -11.04
C GLY A 154 -13.16 -8.62 -10.57
N LEU A 155 -12.19 -8.51 -11.49
CA LEU A 155 -10.81 -8.17 -11.14
C LEU A 155 -10.70 -6.76 -10.55
N ALA A 156 -11.38 -5.77 -11.14
CA ALA A 156 -11.38 -4.40 -10.63
C ALA A 156 -11.96 -4.33 -9.21
N MET A 157 -13.04 -5.07 -8.93
CA MET A 157 -13.61 -5.14 -7.58
C MET A 157 -12.62 -5.74 -6.57
N LEU A 158 -11.86 -6.78 -6.94
CA LEU A 158 -10.82 -7.35 -6.09
C LEU A 158 -9.69 -6.34 -5.83
N GLN A 159 -9.26 -5.60 -6.86
CA GLN A 159 -8.25 -4.54 -6.73
C GLN A 159 -8.70 -3.42 -5.79
N LEU A 160 -9.96 -2.98 -5.89
CA LEU A 160 -10.54 -1.99 -4.97
C LEU A 160 -10.58 -2.49 -3.52
N HIS A 161 -10.92 -3.77 -3.32
CA HIS A 161 -10.94 -4.38 -1.99
C HIS A 161 -9.54 -4.47 -1.36
N GLU A 162 -8.53 -4.90 -2.13
CA GLU A 162 -7.15 -4.91 -1.65
C GLU A 162 -6.59 -3.50 -1.43
N GLY A 163 -6.94 -2.55 -2.31
CA GLY A 163 -6.63 -1.13 -2.11
C GLY A 163 -7.20 -0.58 -0.81
N GLN A 164 -8.46 -0.89 -0.50
CA GLN A 164 -9.10 -0.48 0.75
C GLN A 164 -8.39 -1.09 1.98
N LYS A 165 -7.99 -2.36 1.93
CA LYS A 165 -7.23 -2.99 3.01
C LYS A 165 -5.91 -2.26 3.29
N LEU A 166 -5.18 -1.86 2.25
CA LEU A 166 -3.92 -1.11 2.39
C LEU A 166 -4.15 0.28 3.01
N ILE A 167 -5.23 0.96 2.62
CA ILE A 167 -5.64 2.24 3.21
C ILE A 167 -6.00 2.08 4.69
N ASP A 168 -6.80 1.07 5.03
CA ASP A 168 -7.20 0.80 6.43
C ASP A 168 -5.99 0.44 7.30
N GLN A 169 -5.05 -0.34 6.77
CA GLN A 169 -3.77 -0.63 7.44
C GLN A 169 -2.96 0.64 7.66
N SER A 170 -2.87 1.51 6.66
CA SER A 170 -2.18 2.80 6.77
C SER A 170 -2.80 3.68 7.85
N HIS A 171 -4.13 3.76 7.93
CA HIS A 171 -4.82 4.49 9.00
C HIS A 171 -4.50 3.95 10.39
N ARG A 172 -4.44 2.62 10.55
CA ARG A 172 -4.07 1.98 11.82
C ARG A 172 -2.62 2.30 12.21
N ILE A 173 -1.69 2.26 11.27
CA ILE A 173 -0.28 2.61 11.51
C ILE A 173 -0.16 4.09 11.93
N ALA A 174 -0.84 4.99 11.22
CA ALA A 174 -0.85 6.41 11.54
C ALA A 174 -1.46 6.70 12.92
N ALA A 175 -2.57 6.03 13.27
CA ALA A 175 -3.19 6.15 14.59
C ALA A 175 -2.24 5.67 15.70
N SER A 176 -1.59 4.52 15.51
CA SER A 176 -0.57 3.99 16.43
C SER A 176 0.59 4.97 16.61
N SER A 177 1.14 5.49 15.51
CA SER A 177 2.22 6.48 15.51
C SER A 177 1.84 7.73 16.31
N ASN A 178 0.61 8.24 16.13
CA ASN A 178 0.12 9.42 16.86
C ASN A 178 0.04 9.18 18.37
N VAL A 179 -0.45 8.02 18.80
CA VAL A 179 -0.53 7.66 20.23
C VAL A 179 0.87 7.55 20.82
N THR A 180 1.77 6.83 20.14
CA THR A 180 3.14 6.62 20.60
C THR A 180 3.94 7.93 20.66
N THR A 181 3.76 8.82 19.68
CA THR A 181 4.38 10.16 19.68
C THR A 181 3.90 11.02 20.86
N ARG A 182 2.60 10.99 21.20
CA ARG A 182 2.09 11.72 22.38
C ARG A 182 2.70 11.22 23.69
N LEU A 183 2.88 9.90 23.81
CA LEU A 183 3.57 9.31 24.95
C LEU A 183 5.06 9.72 25.00
N GLU A 184 5.74 9.73 23.85
CA GLU A 184 7.14 10.19 23.74
C GLU A 184 7.31 11.62 24.25
N VAL A 185 6.46 12.55 23.78
CA VAL A 185 6.46 13.95 24.23
C VAL A 185 6.18 14.05 25.73
N GLY A 186 5.23 13.27 26.25
CA GLY A 186 4.96 13.22 27.69
C GLY A 186 6.17 12.76 28.51
N LEU A 187 6.86 11.72 28.06
CA LEU A 187 8.09 11.21 28.70
C LEU A 187 9.22 12.24 28.64
N LEU A 188 9.38 12.96 27.52
CA LEU A 188 10.36 14.04 27.39
C LEU A 188 10.08 15.20 28.36
N ILE A 189 8.81 15.58 28.56
CA ILE A 189 8.44 16.60 29.54
C ILE A 189 8.79 16.13 30.97
N ILE A 190 8.45 14.89 31.32
CA ILE A 190 8.80 14.31 32.64
C ILE A 190 10.32 14.32 32.84
N LEU A 191 11.07 13.87 31.84
CA LEU A 191 12.53 13.85 31.89
C LEU A 191 13.10 15.26 32.07
N GLY A 192 12.58 16.26 31.36
CA GLY A 192 12.92 17.68 31.54
C GLY A 192 12.66 18.17 32.96
N LEU A 193 11.48 17.89 33.53
CA LEU A 193 11.16 18.25 34.91
C LEU A 193 12.07 17.57 35.93
N MET A 194 12.38 16.29 35.75
CA MET A 194 13.32 15.57 36.63
C MET A 194 14.71 16.23 36.58
N THR A 195 15.20 16.63 35.40
CA THR A 195 16.50 17.33 35.28
C THR A 195 16.50 18.67 35.98
N HIS A 196 15.42 19.44 35.86
CA HIS A 196 15.27 20.73 36.51
C HIS A 196 15.33 20.60 38.04
N ILE A 197 14.59 19.66 38.63
CA ILE A 197 14.57 19.42 40.08
C ILE A 197 15.95 19.02 40.62
N ILE A 198 16.65 18.10 39.92
CA ILE A 198 17.99 17.66 40.34
C ILE A 198 18.99 18.82 40.31
N PHE A 199 18.92 19.69 39.30
CA PHE A 199 19.83 20.82 39.18
C PHE A 199 19.53 21.92 40.20
N ALA A 200 18.25 22.20 40.46
CA ALA A 200 17.81 23.18 41.45
C ALA A 200 18.14 22.76 42.90
N ALA A 201 18.23 21.46 43.19
CA ALA A 201 18.56 20.93 44.52
C ALA A 201 20.05 21.01 44.89
N ARG A 202 20.92 21.60 44.04
CA ARG A 202 22.34 21.78 44.35
C ARG A 202 22.52 22.92 45.37
N PRO A 203 23.19 22.69 46.52
CA PRO A 203 23.43 23.75 47.49
C PRO A 203 24.34 24.84 46.91
N PRO A 204 24.16 26.12 47.28
CA PRO A 204 25.03 27.20 46.82
C PRO A 204 26.47 26.90 47.19
N ALA A 205 27.40 27.20 46.28
CA ALA A 205 28.83 27.01 46.50
C ALA A 205 29.26 27.67 47.83
N PRO A 206 30.13 27.01 48.62
CA PRO A 206 30.56 27.57 49.90
C PRO A 206 31.19 28.95 49.66
N LYS A 207 30.63 30.00 50.27
CA LYS A 207 31.29 31.31 50.35
C LYS A 207 32.53 31.12 51.22
N TYR A 208 33.72 31.16 50.62
CA TYR A 208 34.96 31.30 51.38
C TYR A 208 34.93 32.68 52.05
N SER A 209 34.73 32.72 53.38
CA SER A 209 34.90 33.93 54.19
C SER A 209 36.39 34.21 54.32
N TYR A 210 36.85 35.34 53.79
CA TYR A 210 38.26 35.74 53.75
C TYR A 210 38.69 36.59 54.96
N PHE A 211 37.90 36.63 56.04
CA PHE A 211 38.20 37.45 57.22
C PHE A 211 38.11 36.63 58.51
N ASP A 212 39.14 35.83 58.74
CA ASP A 212 39.60 35.43 60.06
C ASP A 212 41.12 35.50 59.97
N ASN A 213 41.70 36.63 60.40
CA ASN A 213 43.11 36.84 60.80
C ASN A 213 43.43 38.35 60.79
N LEU A 214 42.81 39.11 61.70
CA LEU A 214 43.34 40.39 62.16
C LEU A 214 43.15 40.46 63.68
N ASN A 215 44.07 39.80 64.39
CA ASN A 215 44.48 40.14 65.74
C ASN A 215 45.93 40.61 65.67
#